data_AF-A0A947A1X2-F1
#
_entry.id   AF-A0A947A1X2-F1
#
_cell.length_a   1.000
_cell.length_b   1.000
_cell.length_c   1.000
_cell.angle_alpha   90.00
_cell.angle_beta   90.00
_cell.angle_gamma   90.00
#
_symmetry.space_group_name_H-M   'P 1'
#
loop_
_entity.id
_entity.type
_entity.pdbx_description
1 polymer ?
#
loop_
_entity_poly.entity_id
_entity_poly.type
_entity_poly.pdbx_seq_one_letter_code
_entity_poly.pdbx_strand_id
1 'polypeptide(L)'
;MKNIYSLLLIILCCSLGVQAQSSKQKKADRLYKDFAYLQATELYKELIEKEYQVTENNLKLGDTYMMLRSPENAVFYYGDAIEDTTISPEYYYKYAQALRGVKRYEESRQWLKKYIESGRRSQEIQAILENDEYKSKSTYRLQPADFNSEVSDFGAFVKDEQIYFVSARAQDTDVK
;
A
#
# COMPACT_ATOMS: atom_id res chain seq x y z
N MET A 1 -47.99 3.55 24.45
CA MET A 1 -48.10 3.57 22.97
C MET A 1 -47.38 4.77 22.34
N LYS A 2 -47.57 6.01 22.80
CA LYS A 2 -46.85 7.20 22.27
C LYS A 2 -45.31 7.03 22.19
N ASN A 3 -44.69 6.41 23.20
CA ASN A 3 -43.23 6.25 23.26
C ASN A 3 -42.69 5.22 22.25
N ILE A 4 -43.51 4.25 21.81
CA ILE A 4 -43.13 3.25 20.80
C ILE A 4 -43.07 3.88 19.40
N TYR A 5 -43.99 4.78 19.08
CA TYR A 5 -43.97 5.51 17.81
C TYR A 5 -42.77 6.46 17.72
N SER A 6 -42.37 7.10 18.82
CA SER A 6 -41.14 7.90 18.87
C SER A 6 -39.87 7.06 18.71
N LEU A 7 -39.82 5.85 19.29
CA LEU A 7 -38.68 4.94 19.14
C LEU A 7 -38.56 4.41 17.69
N LEU A 8 -39.69 4.06 17.07
CA LEU A 8 -39.76 3.64 15.66
C LEU A 8 -39.35 4.76 14.70
N LEU A 9 -39.73 6.01 15.00
CA LEU A 9 -39.33 7.18 14.19
C LEU A 9 -37.82 7.44 14.28
N ILE A 10 -37.21 7.30 15.46
CA ILE A 10 -35.76 7.42 15.65
C ILE A 10 -35.01 6.33 14.87
N ILE A 11 -35.46 5.08 14.94
CA ILE A 11 -34.86 3.96 14.19
C ILE A 11 -34.98 4.16 12.67
N LEU A 12 -36.12 4.68 12.19
CA LEU A 12 -36.32 5.02 10.78
C LEU A 12 -35.40 6.16 10.33
N CYS A 13 -35.25 7.22 11.13
CA CYS A 13 -34.33 8.33 10.84
C CYS A 13 -32.86 7.90 10.86
N CYS A 14 -32.46 6.98 11.75
CA CYS A 14 -31.11 6.42 11.77
C CYS A 14 -30.80 5.56 10.53
N SER A 15 -31.80 4.90 9.94
CA SER A 15 -31.61 4.07 8.74
C SER A 15 -31.33 4.86 7.46
N LEU A 16 -31.73 6.13 7.41
CA LEU A 16 -31.49 7.02 6.26
C LEU A 16 -30.06 7.61 6.23
N GLY A 17 -29.32 7.54 7.34
CA GLY A 17 -27.96 8.10 7.45
C GLY A 17 -26.84 7.20 6.92
N VAL A 18 -27.12 5.96 6.50
CA VAL A 18 -26.09 4.93 6.30
C VAL A 18 -25.63 4.76 4.84
N GLN A 19 -26.18 5.50 3.86
CA GLN A 19 -25.83 5.30 2.43
C GLN A 19 -25.37 6.53 1.65
N ALA A 20 -24.56 7.41 2.25
CA ALA A 20 -23.98 8.57 1.56
C ALA A 20 -22.71 8.27 0.71
N GLN A 21 -22.34 7.00 0.47
CA GLN A 21 -21.18 6.67 -0.39
C GLN A 21 -21.43 7.09 -1.85
N SER A 22 -20.61 8.02 -2.35
CA SER A 22 -20.74 8.53 -3.72
C SER A 22 -20.56 7.41 -4.75
N SER A 23 -21.24 7.52 -5.89
CA SER A 23 -21.08 6.56 -7.00
C SER A 23 -19.62 6.48 -7.48
N LYS A 24 -18.89 7.60 -7.40
CA LYS A 24 -17.47 7.68 -7.74
C LYS A 24 -16.60 6.93 -6.72
N GLN A 25 -16.88 7.04 -5.41
CA GLN A 25 -16.21 6.25 -4.37
C GLN A 25 -16.36 4.75 -4.66
N LYS A 26 -17.60 4.30 -4.91
CA LYS A 26 -17.88 2.89 -5.20
C LYS A 26 -17.14 2.41 -6.46
N LYS A 27 -17.01 3.27 -7.47
CA LYS A 27 -16.25 2.96 -8.68
C LYS A 27 -14.74 2.85 -8.40
N ALA A 28 -14.16 3.79 -7.64
CA ALA A 28 -12.76 3.75 -7.24
C ALA A 28 -12.43 2.48 -6.44
N ASP A 29 -13.25 2.19 -5.42
CA ASP A 29 -13.13 1.00 -4.58
C ASP A 29 -13.25 -0.30 -5.40
N ARG A 30 -14.12 -0.32 -6.42
CA ARG A 30 -14.26 -1.48 -7.33
C ARG A 30 -13.02 -1.64 -8.20
N LEU A 31 -12.52 -0.58 -8.82
CA LEU A 31 -11.31 -0.61 -9.64
C LEU A 31 -10.11 -1.12 -8.83
N TYR A 32 -9.98 -0.68 -7.58
CA TYR A 32 -8.95 -1.18 -6.68
C TYR A 32 -9.09 -2.71 -6.44
N LYS A 33 -10.30 -3.19 -6.15
CA LYS A 33 -10.57 -4.62 -5.93
C LYS A 33 -10.34 -5.47 -7.19
N ASP A 34 -10.59 -4.89 -8.37
CA ASP A 34 -10.38 -5.52 -9.66
C ASP A 34 -8.92 -5.37 -10.16
N PHE A 35 -7.99 -4.95 -9.28
CA PHE A 35 -6.56 -4.76 -9.56
C PHE A 35 -6.24 -3.67 -10.61
N ALA A 36 -7.23 -2.86 -10.99
CA ALA A 36 -7.10 -1.75 -11.93
C ALA A 36 -6.55 -0.49 -11.22
N TYR A 37 -5.40 -0.62 -10.56
CA TYR A 37 -4.86 0.38 -9.65
C TYR A 37 -4.59 1.74 -10.30
N LEU A 38 -4.07 1.77 -11.53
CA LEU A 38 -3.83 3.02 -12.23
C LEU A 38 -5.12 3.85 -12.41
N GLN A 39 -6.24 3.18 -12.71
CA GLN A 39 -7.54 3.85 -12.86
C GLN A 39 -8.15 4.23 -11.50
N ALA A 40 -7.93 3.42 -10.47
CA ALA A 40 -8.36 3.73 -9.11
C ALA A 40 -7.68 4.99 -8.57
N THR A 41 -6.37 5.16 -8.84
CA THR A 41 -5.58 6.35 -8.48
C THR A 41 -6.27 7.64 -8.94
N GLU A 42 -6.68 7.70 -10.21
CA GLU A 42 -7.30 8.91 -10.78
C GLU A 42 -8.61 9.25 -10.08
N LEU A 43 -9.46 8.25 -9.79
CA LEU A 43 -10.72 8.51 -9.11
C LEU A 43 -10.55 8.90 -7.64
N TYR A 44 -9.58 8.30 -6.93
CA TYR A 44 -9.29 8.70 -5.55
C TYR A 44 -8.76 10.14 -5.47
N LYS A 45 -7.88 10.54 -6.39
CA LYS A 45 -7.43 11.95 -6.51
C LYS A 45 -8.60 12.91 -6.72
N GLU A 46 -9.48 12.62 -7.67
CA GLU A 46 -10.67 13.46 -7.90
C GLU A 46 -11.60 13.54 -6.67
N LEU A 47 -11.66 12.50 -5.84
CA LEU A 47 -12.45 12.54 -4.60
C LEU A 47 -11.80 13.42 -3.54
N ILE A 48 -10.47 13.37 -3.42
CA ILE A 48 -9.68 14.24 -2.53
C ILE A 48 -9.79 15.69 -2.97
N GLU A 49 -9.64 15.99 -4.26
CA GLU A 49 -9.78 17.34 -4.83
C GLU A 49 -11.16 17.95 -4.59
N LYS A 50 -12.20 17.11 -4.46
CA LYS A 50 -13.57 17.52 -4.15
C LYS A 50 -13.88 17.52 -2.64
N GLU A 51 -12.85 17.41 -1.81
CA GLU A 51 -12.94 17.37 -0.34
C GLU A 51 -13.86 16.25 0.20
N TYR A 52 -14.06 15.18 -0.58
CA TYR A 52 -14.95 14.09 -0.22
C TYR A 52 -14.18 12.99 0.52
N GLN A 53 -14.48 12.79 1.81
CA GLN A 53 -13.84 11.77 2.65
C GLN A 53 -12.30 11.77 2.52
N VAL A 54 -11.69 12.95 2.60
CA VAL A 54 -10.27 13.19 2.28
C VAL A 54 -9.34 12.22 3.00
N THR A 55 -9.48 12.05 4.32
CA THR A 55 -8.66 11.10 5.10
C THR A 55 -8.75 9.69 4.54
N GLU A 56 -9.97 9.16 4.34
CA GLU A 56 -10.16 7.79 3.82
C GLU A 56 -9.58 7.64 2.41
N ASN A 57 -9.81 8.62 1.54
CA ASN A 57 -9.34 8.56 0.17
C ASN A 57 -7.82 8.72 0.06
N ASN A 58 -7.19 9.53 0.92
CA ASN A 58 -5.72 9.58 1.04
C ASN A 58 -5.14 8.23 1.44
N LEU A 59 -5.74 7.55 2.44
CA LEU A 59 -5.30 6.22 2.86
C LEU A 59 -5.47 5.16 1.75
N LYS A 60 -6.61 5.15 1.07
CA LYS A 60 -6.88 4.25 -0.07
C LYS A 60 -5.98 4.53 -1.27
N LEU A 61 -5.66 5.81 -1.51
CA LEU A 61 -4.73 6.21 -2.55
C LEU A 61 -3.30 5.77 -2.22
N GLY A 62 -2.88 5.91 -0.95
CA GLY A 62 -1.62 5.35 -0.45
C GLY A 62 -1.54 3.83 -0.66
N ASP A 63 -2.60 3.09 -0.32
CA ASP A 63 -2.70 1.65 -0.58
C ASP A 63 -2.57 1.33 -2.08
N THR A 64 -3.18 2.14 -2.94
CA THR A 64 -3.13 1.98 -4.40
C THR A 64 -1.72 2.18 -4.94
N TYR A 65 -1.00 3.19 -4.44
CA TYR A 65 0.39 3.43 -4.81
C TYR A 65 1.34 2.34 -4.33
N MET A 66 1.09 1.74 -3.17
CA MET A 66 1.84 0.57 -2.71
C MET A 66 1.66 -0.62 -3.66
N MET A 67 0.44 -0.86 -4.14
CA MET A 67 0.18 -1.90 -5.14
C MET A 67 0.87 -1.63 -6.49
N LEU A 68 1.03 -0.36 -6.85
CA LEU A 68 1.78 0.09 -8.04
C LEU A 68 3.30 0.12 -7.83
N ARG A 69 3.80 -0.35 -6.67
CA ARG A 69 5.23 -0.29 -6.29
C ARG A 69 5.81 1.12 -6.35
N SER A 70 5.01 2.12 -5.98
CA SER A 70 5.42 3.52 -5.88
C SER A 70 5.36 3.99 -4.42
N PRO A 71 6.31 3.56 -3.58
CA PRO A 71 6.31 3.91 -2.16
C PRO A 71 6.49 5.41 -1.94
N GLU A 72 7.12 6.15 -2.87
CA GLU A 72 7.27 7.61 -2.79
C GLU A 72 5.92 8.33 -2.76
N ASN A 73 5.02 7.96 -3.68
CA ASN A 73 3.68 8.52 -3.71
C ASN A 73 2.85 8.03 -2.52
N ALA A 74 3.00 6.76 -2.14
CA ALA A 74 2.28 6.23 -0.99
C ALA A 74 2.63 6.97 0.31
N VAL A 75 3.92 7.27 0.52
CA VAL A 75 4.38 8.03 1.68
C VAL A 75 3.74 9.43 1.73
N PHE A 76 3.62 10.11 0.59
CA PHE A 76 2.96 11.41 0.52
C PHE A 76 1.50 11.32 1.00
N TYR A 77 0.69 10.48 0.37
CA TYR A 77 -0.74 10.39 0.67
C TYR A 77 -1.05 9.78 2.04
N TYR A 78 -0.27 8.80 2.51
CA TYR A 78 -0.39 8.34 3.89
C TYR A 78 -0.05 9.46 4.87
N GLY A 79 1.02 10.23 4.62
CA GLY A 79 1.44 11.35 5.47
C GLY A 79 0.34 12.38 5.71
N ASP A 80 -0.44 12.71 4.68
CA ASP A 80 -1.56 13.65 4.76
C ASP A 80 -2.73 13.16 5.63
N ALA A 81 -2.82 11.86 5.92
CA ALA A 81 -3.93 11.25 6.67
C ALA A 81 -3.52 10.58 7.99
N ILE A 82 -2.22 10.32 8.21
CA ILE A 82 -1.76 9.43 9.29
C ILE A 82 -1.92 10.02 10.70
N GLU A 83 -2.07 11.34 10.82
CA GLU A 83 -2.27 12.00 12.11
C GLU A 83 -3.75 12.08 12.54
N ASP A 84 -4.68 11.67 11.68
CA ASP A 84 -6.10 11.65 12.00
C ASP A 84 -6.42 10.56 13.04
N THR A 85 -7.05 10.94 14.15
CA THR A 85 -7.36 10.05 15.27
C THR A 85 -8.42 8.98 14.96
N THR A 86 -9.13 9.10 13.84
CA THR A 86 -10.21 8.18 13.45
C THR A 86 -9.71 6.98 12.65
N ILE A 87 -8.44 6.98 12.24
CA ILE A 87 -7.90 5.95 11.35
C ILE A 87 -7.65 4.64 12.10
N SER A 88 -7.75 3.53 11.37
CA SER A 88 -7.34 2.23 11.89
C SER A 88 -5.83 2.23 12.17
N PRO A 89 -5.37 1.72 13.33
CA PRO A 89 -3.95 1.60 13.62
C PRO A 89 -3.17 0.77 12.58
N GLU A 90 -3.84 -0.06 11.78
CA GLU A 90 -3.23 -0.78 10.64
C GLU A 90 -2.48 0.16 9.68
N TYR A 91 -2.94 1.41 9.53
CA TYR A 91 -2.27 2.37 8.67
C TYR A 91 -0.92 2.84 9.21
N TYR A 92 -0.66 2.74 10.53
CA TYR A 92 0.69 2.97 11.07
C TYR A 92 1.67 1.95 10.51
N TYR A 93 1.28 0.69 10.42
CA TYR A 93 2.10 -0.36 9.82
C TYR A 93 2.28 -0.15 8.30
N LYS A 94 1.20 0.15 7.57
CA LYS A 94 1.27 0.40 6.12
C LYS A 94 2.14 1.62 5.79
N TYR A 95 1.99 2.71 6.53
CA TYR A 95 2.84 3.89 6.34
C TYR A 95 4.30 3.59 6.68
N ALA A 96 4.54 2.85 7.77
CA ALA A 96 5.88 2.40 8.10
C ALA A 96 6.51 1.56 6.98
N GLN A 97 5.75 0.68 6.32
CA GLN A 97 6.24 -0.08 5.16
C GLN A 97 6.56 0.80 3.95
N ALA A 98 5.71 1.79 3.65
CA ALA A 98 5.97 2.75 2.58
C ALA A 98 7.27 3.55 2.84
N LEU A 99 7.46 4.00 4.08
CA LEU A 99 8.68 4.69 4.52
C LEU A 99 9.94 3.82 4.35
N ARG A 100 9.85 2.50 4.62
CA ARG A 100 10.97 1.58 4.33
C ARG A 100 11.25 1.45 2.83
N GLY A 101 10.20 1.45 2.00
CA GLY A 101 10.33 1.42 0.54
C GLY A 101 11.17 2.58 0.01
N VAL A 102 11.06 3.75 0.62
CA VAL A 102 11.87 4.94 0.31
C VAL A 102 13.10 5.12 1.23
N LYS A 103 13.49 4.07 1.96
CA LYS A 103 14.67 4.04 2.84
C LYS A 103 14.66 5.03 4.01
N ARG A 104 13.49 5.55 4.41
CA ARG A 104 13.28 6.39 5.60
C ARG A 104 13.08 5.51 6.84
N TYR A 105 14.13 4.79 7.25
CA TYR A 105 14.03 3.72 8.25
C TYR A 105 13.73 4.22 9.67
N GLU A 106 14.30 5.36 10.05
CA GLU A 106 14.13 5.96 11.36
C GLU A 106 12.66 6.35 11.59
N GLU A 107 12.05 7.01 10.60
CA GLU A 107 10.64 7.38 10.63
C GLU A 107 9.74 6.14 10.60
N SER A 108 10.09 5.14 9.78
CA SER A 108 9.38 3.85 9.77
C SER A 108 9.33 3.23 11.18
N ARG A 109 10.46 3.20 11.91
CA ARG A 109 10.50 2.67 13.28
C ARG A 109 9.59 3.44 14.24
N GLN A 110 9.49 4.76 14.10
CA GLN A 110 8.57 5.56 14.93
C GLN A 110 7.11 5.12 14.72
N TRP A 111 6.70 4.87 13.48
CA TRP A 111 5.34 4.40 13.18
C TRP A 111 5.11 2.93 13.55
N LEU A 112 6.11 2.06 13.42
CA LEU A 112 6.04 0.70 13.94
C LEU A 112 5.88 0.66 15.46
N LYS A 113 6.53 1.58 16.18
CA LYS A 113 6.34 1.72 17.62
C LYS A 113 4.89 2.12 17.96
N LYS A 114 4.35 3.13 17.28
CA LYS A 114 2.93 3.52 17.42
C LYS A 114 1.97 2.36 17.10
N TYR A 115 2.29 1.54 16.09
CA TYR A 115 1.52 0.34 15.77
C TYR A 115 1.47 -0.64 16.95
N ILE A 116 2.59 -0.95 17.59
CA ILE A 116 2.62 -1.84 18.77
C ILE A 116 1.91 -1.20 19.97
N GLU A 117 2.12 0.09 20.21
CA GLU A 117 1.49 0.86 21.29
C GLU A 117 -0.04 0.93 21.16
N SER A 118 -0.58 0.79 19.94
CA SER A 118 -2.03 0.66 19.70
C SER A 118 -2.65 -0.68 20.16
N GLY A 119 -1.85 -1.56 20.78
CA GLY A 119 -2.27 -2.87 21.28
C GLY A 119 -2.11 -4.01 20.28
N ARG A 120 -1.56 -3.74 19.09
CA ARG A 120 -1.24 -4.77 18.09
C ARG A 120 0.00 -5.55 18.53
N ARG A 121 -0.03 -6.87 18.37
CA ARG A 121 1.07 -7.76 18.75
C ARG A 121 1.70 -8.35 17.50
N SER A 122 2.99 -8.11 17.31
CA SER A 122 3.81 -8.75 16.28
C SER A 122 5.22 -8.93 16.82
N GLN A 123 5.65 -10.19 16.96
CA GLN A 123 7.02 -10.52 17.40
C GLN A 123 8.06 -10.03 16.38
N GLU A 124 7.71 -10.05 15.09
CA GLU A 124 8.57 -9.59 14.00
C GLU A 124 8.83 -8.09 14.10
N ILE A 125 7.78 -7.30 14.35
CA ILE A 125 7.92 -5.84 14.53
C ILE A 125 8.72 -5.52 15.79
N GLN A 126 8.50 -6.26 16.89
CA GLN A 126 9.30 -6.10 18.11
C GLN A 126 10.78 -6.38 17.84
N ALA A 127 11.10 -7.45 17.12
CA ALA A 127 12.47 -7.76 16.72
C ALA A 127 13.11 -6.67 15.83
N ILE A 128 12.32 -6.04 14.93
CA ILE A 128 12.76 -4.90 14.11
C ILE A 128 13.03 -3.64 14.96
N LEU A 129 12.25 -3.43 16.03
CA LEU A 129 12.42 -2.30 16.94
C LEU A 129 13.59 -2.50 17.91
N GLU A 130 13.89 -3.74 18.28
CA GLU A 130 15.00 -4.10 19.16
C GLU A 130 16.36 -4.15 18.45
N ASN A 131 16.37 -4.47 17.15
CA ASN A 131 17.59 -4.55 16.35
C ASN A 131 17.74 -3.36 15.40
N ASP A 132 18.71 -2.50 15.68
CA ASP A 132 18.97 -1.32 14.86
C ASP A 132 19.55 -1.67 13.48
N GLU A 133 20.30 -2.76 13.39
CA GLU A 133 20.99 -3.17 12.17
C GLU A 133 20.45 -4.49 11.61
N TYR A 134 19.75 -4.41 10.47
CA TYR A 134 19.66 -5.57 9.58
C TYR A 134 21.04 -5.76 8.93
N LYS A 135 21.93 -6.49 9.61
CA LYS A 135 23.16 -6.96 8.98
C LYS A 135 22.78 -8.03 7.99
N SER A 136 22.76 -7.65 6.71
CA SER A 136 22.74 -8.63 5.64
C SER A 136 23.88 -9.61 5.88
N LYS A 137 23.55 -10.86 6.19
CA LYS A 137 24.52 -11.97 6.22
C LYS A 137 24.93 -12.40 4.80
N SER A 138 24.68 -11.57 3.77
CA SER A 138 25.06 -11.90 2.40
C SER A 138 26.56 -12.11 2.32
N THR A 139 26.95 -13.36 2.10
CA THR A 139 28.33 -13.79 1.83
C THR A 139 28.74 -13.59 0.38
N TYR A 140 27.82 -13.08 -0.44
CA TYR A 140 27.97 -12.92 -1.88
C TYR A 140 27.60 -11.50 -2.29
N ARG A 141 28.27 -11.01 -3.34
CA ARG A 141 27.88 -9.80 -4.06
C ARG A 141 27.22 -10.22 -5.35
N LEU A 142 26.06 -9.65 -5.65
CA LEU A 142 25.42 -9.81 -6.95
C LEU A 142 26.08 -8.86 -7.94
N GLN A 143 26.36 -9.36 -9.13
CA GLN A 143 26.81 -8.58 -10.27
C GLN A 143 25.93 -8.97 -11.46
N PRO A 144 25.56 -8.04 -12.35
CA PRO A 144 24.94 -8.38 -13.61
C PRO A 144 25.83 -9.37 -14.36
N ALA A 145 25.23 -10.40 -14.95
CA ALA A 145 25.92 -11.24 -15.92
C ALA A 145 26.09 -10.47 -17.23
N ASP A 146 27.09 -10.85 -18.03
CA ASP A 146 27.40 -10.16 -19.30
C ASP A 146 26.21 -10.14 -20.26
N PHE A 147 25.35 -11.16 -20.18
CA PHE A 147 24.16 -11.30 -21.00
C PHE A 147 22.92 -10.56 -20.46
N ASN A 148 22.97 -9.93 -19.28
CA ASN A 148 21.84 -9.14 -18.77
C ASN A 148 21.63 -7.88 -19.62
N SER A 149 20.37 -7.51 -19.81
CA SER A 149 19.94 -6.30 -20.52
C SER A 149 19.51 -5.20 -19.57
N GLU A 150 19.26 -4.03 -20.13
CA GLU A 150 18.69 -2.88 -19.42
C GLU A 150 17.19 -3.06 -19.09
N VAL A 151 16.55 -4.09 -19.65
CA VAL A 151 15.15 -4.45 -19.38
C VAL A 151 15.05 -5.69 -18.48
N SER A 152 13.84 -6.12 -18.15
CA SER A 152 13.64 -7.24 -17.25
C SER A 152 14.10 -8.56 -17.86
N ASP A 153 15.10 -9.18 -17.22
CA ASP A 153 15.52 -10.57 -17.44
C ASP A 153 15.31 -11.38 -16.17
N PHE A 154 14.64 -12.54 -16.25
CA PHE A 154 14.34 -13.35 -15.06
C PHE A 154 14.11 -14.83 -15.40
N GLY A 155 14.02 -15.65 -14.34
CA GLY A 155 13.68 -17.07 -14.48
C GLY A 155 14.78 -17.91 -15.13
N ALA A 156 16.05 -17.58 -14.89
CA ALA A 156 17.16 -18.31 -15.47
C ALA A 156 17.20 -19.76 -14.96
N PHE A 157 17.40 -20.72 -15.87
CA PHE A 157 17.69 -22.12 -15.54
C PHE A 157 18.75 -22.68 -16.49
N VAL A 158 19.45 -23.72 -16.03
CA VAL A 158 20.50 -24.38 -16.81
C VAL A 158 20.00 -25.74 -17.28
N LYS A 159 20.18 -26.03 -18.56
CA LYS A 159 19.94 -27.35 -19.15
C LYS A 159 20.95 -27.61 -20.26
N ASP A 160 21.57 -28.79 -20.27
CA ASP A 160 22.54 -29.20 -21.29
C ASP A 160 23.65 -28.16 -21.54
N GLU A 161 24.23 -27.63 -20.44
CA GLU A 161 25.26 -26.56 -20.45
C GLU A 161 24.81 -25.22 -21.06
N GLN A 162 23.50 -25.05 -21.31
CA GLN A 162 22.90 -23.83 -21.81
C GLN A 162 22.07 -23.13 -20.74
N ILE A 163 22.17 -21.80 -20.70
CA ILE A 163 21.35 -20.95 -19.84
C ILE A 163 20.12 -20.49 -20.62
N TYR A 164 18.95 -20.78 -20.07
CA TYR A 164 17.66 -20.36 -20.57
C TYR A 164 17.08 -19.33 -19.61
N PHE A 165 16.52 -18.23 -20.12
CA PHE A 165 15.90 -17.19 -19.32
C PHE A 165 14.79 -16.50 -20.12
N VAL A 166 13.92 -15.77 -19.43
CA VAL A 166 12.89 -14.93 -20.05
C VAL A 166 13.41 -13.49 -20.06
N SER A 167 13.27 -12.82 -21.20
CA SER A 167 13.66 -11.42 -21.38
C SER A 167 12.53 -10.58 -21.96
N ALA A 168 12.40 -9.35 -21.48
CA ALA A 168 11.55 -8.33 -22.07
C ALA A 168 12.19 -7.62 -23.29
N ARG A 169 13.35 -8.10 -23.77
CA ARG A 169 13.99 -7.65 -25.00
C ARG A 169 13.04 -7.77 -26.19
N ALA A 170 13.17 -6.84 -27.14
CA ALA A 170 12.45 -6.95 -28.41
C ALA A 170 12.86 -8.25 -29.13
N GLN A 171 11.88 -8.90 -29.75
CA GLN A 171 12.11 -10.02 -30.64
C GLN A 171 13.14 -9.57 -31.69
N ASP A 172 14.23 -10.33 -31.87
CA ASP A 172 15.38 -10.04 -32.76
C ASP A 172 16.55 -9.21 -32.19
N THR A 173 16.67 -9.09 -30.87
CA THR A 173 17.92 -8.61 -30.25
C THR A 173 18.77 -9.77 -29.75
N ASP A 174 20.00 -9.87 -30.26
CA ASP A 174 20.95 -10.91 -29.84
C ASP A 174 21.25 -10.80 -28.34
N VAL A 175 21.36 -11.97 -27.71
CA VAL A 175 21.95 -12.08 -26.37
C VAL A 175 23.46 -11.86 -26.54
N LYS A 176 23.94 -10.70 -26.11
CA LYS A 176 25.37 -10.37 -26.12
C LYS A 176 26.15 -11.18 -25.10
#